data_AF-A0A7V9RL55-F1
#
_entry.id   AF-A0A7V9RL55-F1
#
_cell.length_a   1.000
_cell.length_b   1.000
_cell.length_c   1.000
_cell.angle_alpha   90.00
_cell.angle_beta   90.00
_cell.angle_gamma   90.00
#
_symmetry.space_group_name_H-M   'P 1'
#
loop_
_entity.id
_entity.type
_entity.pdbx_description
1 polymer ?
#
loop_
_entity_poly.entity_id
_entity_poly.type
_entity_poly.pdbx_seq_one_letter_code
_entity_poly.pdbx_strand_id
1 'polypeptide(L)'
;MPSDVRGKYLALQWLMFQMGGVGPMLGQAHHFRIYAPEKVEYAINRYTNEAKRLYGVMERRLGEERYFAGEYSIADMAIFPWTRSYANQGIDMADFPNLKRWFDAIDARPAVKRAVQILAERRKPMDDKEKATLFGAKQYAQR
;
A
#
# COMPACT_ATOMS: atom_id res chain seq x y z
N MET A 1 4.03 -12.02 -15.44
CA MET A 1 5.48 -11.88 -15.15
C MET A 1 6.19 -11.79 -16.48
N PRO A 2 7.12 -10.86 -16.65
CA PRO A 2 7.93 -10.80 -17.86
C PRO A 2 8.66 -12.11 -18.11
N SER A 3 8.74 -12.52 -19.38
CA SER A 3 9.38 -13.78 -19.77
C SER A 3 10.89 -13.66 -19.93
N ASP A 4 11.40 -12.47 -20.25
CA ASP A 4 12.84 -12.24 -20.34
C ASP A 4 13.46 -12.09 -18.94
N VAL A 5 14.74 -12.43 -18.83
CA VAL A 5 15.45 -12.44 -17.55
C VAL A 5 15.48 -11.05 -16.92
N ARG A 6 15.75 -10.01 -17.71
CA ARG A 6 15.88 -8.64 -17.20
C ARG A 6 14.54 -8.14 -16.65
N GLY A 7 13.46 -8.27 -17.42
CA GLY A 7 12.12 -7.90 -17.00
C GLY A 7 11.69 -8.68 -15.75
N LYS A 8 11.99 -9.97 -15.67
CA LYS A 8 11.67 -10.80 -14.49
C LYS A 8 12.35 -10.27 -13.23
N TYR A 9 13.65 -9.98 -13.26
CA TYR A 9 14.36 -9.44 -12.10
C TYR A 9 13.88 -8.04 -11.74
N LEU A 10 13.53 -7.20 -12.72
CA LEU A 10 12.96 -5.88 -12.47
C LEU A 10 11.60 -5.98 -11.76
N ALA A 11 10.71 -6.87 -12.21
CA ALA A 11 9.45 -7.12 -11.53
C ALA A 11 9.65 -7.65 -10.10
N LEU A 12 10.62 -8.55 -9.89
CA LEU A 12 10.96 -9.04 -8.55
C LEU A 12 11.54 -7.95 -7.66
N GLN A 13 12.39 -7.07 -8.17
CA GLN A 13 12.93 -5.94 -7.42
C GLN A 13 11.80 -5.05 -6.88
N TRP A 14 10.83 -4.70 -7.73
CA TRP A 14 9.69 -3.88 -7.30
C TRP A 14 8.72 -4.62 -6.38
N LEU A 15 8.56 -5.93 -6.56
CA LEU A 15 7.84 -6.76 -5.59
C LEU A 15 8.52 -6.74 -4.22
N MET A 16 9.85 -6.84 -4.16
CA MET A 16 10.59 -6.79 -2.89
C MET A 16 10.57 -5.38 -2.29
N PHE A 17 10.59 -4.32 -3.10
CA PHE A 17 10.32 -2.96 -2.64
C PHE A 17 8.94 -2.84 -1.99
N GLN A 18 7.92 -3.49 -2.55
CA GLN A 18 6.59 -3.55 -1.94
C GLN A 18 6.63 -4.28 -0.59
N MET A 19 7.24 -5.47 -0.54
CA MET A 19 7.26 -6.32 0.65
C MET A 19 8.09 -5.73 1.80
N GLY A 20 9.21 -5.08 1.50
CA GLY A 20 10.12 -4.51 2.50
C GLY A 20 9.86 -3.04 2.86
N GLY A 21 9.23 -2.27 1.96
CA GLY A 21 9.00 -0.84 2.13
C GLY A 21 7.52 -0.49 2.18
N VAL A 22 6.85 -0.58 1.03
CA VAL A 22 5.46 -0.09 0.85
C VAL A 22 4.50 -0.71 1.88
N GLY A 23 4.43 -2.04 1.94
CA GLY A 23 3.49 -2.73 2.84
C GLY A 23 3.75 -2.40 4.32
N PRO A 24 4.94 -2.69 4.85
CA PRO A 24 5.24 -2.45 6.26
C PRO A 24 5.08 -0.98 6.67
N MET A 25 5.61 -0.03 5.89
CA MET A 25 5.62 1.38 6.30
C MET A 25 4.25 2.04 6.17
N LEU A 26 3.49 1.73 5.11
CA LEU A 26 2.11 2.24 4.99
C LEU A 26 1.18 1.58 6.01
N GLY A 27 1.46 0.34 6.43
CA GLY A 27 0.80 -0.30 7.56
C GLY A 27 1.00 0.47 8.86
N GLN A 28 2.23 0.89 9.15
CA GLN A 28 2.53 1.73 10.32
C GLN A 28 1.88 3.12 10.21
N ALA A 29 1.90 3.73 9.03
CA ALA A 29 1.21 5.00 8.80
C ALA A 29 -0.30 4.89 9.10
N HIS A 30 -0.96 3.83 8.63
CA HIS A 30 -2.36 3.57 8.99
C HIS A 30 -2.54 3.34 10.50
N HIS A 31 -1.67 2.54 11.12
CA HIS A 31 -1.77 2.23 12.54
C HIS A 31 -1.75 3.49 13.39
N PHE A 32 -0.69 4.30 13.29
CA PHE A 32 -0.54 5.49 14.14
C PHE A 32 -1.51 6.61 13.79
N ARG A 33 -1.97 6.73 12.54
CA ARG A 33 -2.94 7.77 12.15
C ARG A 33 -4.37 7.42 12.54
N ILE A 34 -4.76 6.15 12.45
CA ILE A 34 -6.17 5.73 12.53
C ILE A 34 -6.47 4.84 13.73
N TYR A 35 -5.64 3.83 13.98
CA TYR A 35 -5.98 2.74 14.89
C TYR A 35 -5.38 2.86 16.28
N ALA A 36 -4.24 3.53 16.43
CA ALA A 36 -3.59 3.69 17.72
C ALA A 36 -4.53 4.39 18.71
N PRO A 37 -4.71 3.84 19.93
CA PRO A 37 -5.66 4.37 20.91
C PRO A 37 -5.26 5.78 21.38
N GLU A 38 -3.97 6.05 21.40
CA GLU A 38 -3.39 7.35 21.75
C GLU A 38 -2.69 7.96 20.53
N LYS A 39 -2.76 9.29 20.40
CA LYS A 39 -2.06 10.02 19.35
C LYS A 39 -0.59 10.21 19.73
N VAL A 40 0.28 9.50 19.02
CA VAL A 40 1.74 9.64 19.16
C VAL A 40 2.26 10.50 18.00
N GLU A 41 2.32 11.82 18.22
CA GLU A 41 2.65 12.80 17.17
C GLU A 41 3.95 12.49 16.43
N TYR A 42 5.00 12.09 17.15
CA TYR A 42 6.27 11.69 16.55
C TYR A 42 6.11 10.51 15.58
N ALA A 43 5.37 9.46 15.97
CA ALA A 43 5.15 8.29 15.13
C ALA A 43 4.29 8.63 13.90
N ILE A 44 3.22 9.41 14.10
CA ILE A 44 2.38 9.91 13.01
C ILE A 44 3.24 10.64 11.98
N ASN A 45 4.06 11.60 12.41
CA ASN A 45 4.92 12.36 11.52
C ASN A 45 5.99 11.50 10.84
N ARG A 46 6.65 10.61 11.60
CA ARG A 46 7.66 9.69 11.07
C ARG A 46 7.10 8.83 9.93
N TYR A 47 5.98 8.14 10.15
CA TYR A 47 5.43 7.23 9.16
C TYR A 47 4.68 7.95 8.03
N THR A 48 4.12 9.14 8.27
CA THR A 48 3.58 9.99 7.18
C THR A 48 4.71 10.46 6.26
N ASN A 49 5.86 10.87 6.82
CA ASN A 49 7.02 11.29 6.01
C ASN A 49 7.62 10.12 5.23
N GLU A 50 7.70 8.92 5.82
CA GLU A 50 8.15 7.73 5.10
C GLU A 50 7.17 7.32 4.00
N ALA A 51 5.85 7.44 4.24
CA ALA A 51 4.84 7.25 3.19
C ALA A 51 5.09 8.21 2.02
N LYS A 52 5.27 9.51 2.30
CA LYS A 52 5.59 10.52 1.26
C LYS A 52 6.86 10.15 0.47
N ARG A 53 7.91 9.69 1.15
CA ARG A 53 9.16 9.24 0.51
C ARG A 53 8.92 8.06 -0.42
N LEU A 54 8.15 7.05 0.01
CA LEU A 54 7.83 5.87 -0.80
C LEU A 54 6.99 6.24 -2.02
N TYR A 55 5.99 7.13 -1.86
CA TYR A 55 5.24 7.68 -2.99
C TYR A 55 6.16 8.45 -3.96
N GLY A 56 7.12 9.23 -3.45
CA GLY A 56 8.13 9.88 -4.29
C GLY A 56 9.07 8.94 -5.04
N VAL A 57 9.37 7.74 -4.50
CA VAL A 57 10.10 6.70 -5.24
C VAL A 57 9.24 6.14 -6.36
N MET A 58 7.98 5.82 -6.09
CA MET A 58 7.05 5.29 -7.07
C MET A 58 6.74 6.30 -8.19
N GLU A 59 6.52 7.57 -7.83
CA GLU A 59 6.28 8.67 -8.75
C GLU A 59 7.41 8.83 -9.77
N ARG A 60 8.67 8.88 -9.29
CA ARG A 60 9.84 9.00 -10.18
C ARG A 60 9.92 7.82 -11.15
N ARG A 61 9.72 6.59 -10.66
CA ARG A 61 9.75 5.41 -11.52
C ARG A 61 8.65 5.46 -12.59
N LEU A 62 7.44 5.84 -12.20
CA LEU A 62 6.29 5.91 -13.11
C LEU A 62 6.36 7.11 -14.04
N GLY A 63 7.26 8.07 -13.81
CA GLY A 63 7.61 9.11 -14.77
C GLY A 63 8.46 8.58 -15.94
N GLU A 64 9.23 7.51 -15.73
CA GLU A 64 10.06 6.87 -16.75
C GLU A 64 9.31 5.78 -17.53
N GLU A 65 8.39 5.08 -16.85
CA GLU A 65 7.74 3.89 -17.39
C GLU A 65 6.24 3.84 -17.09
N ARG A 66 5.50 3.10 -17.91
CA ARG A 66 4.04 2.98 -17.74
C ARG A 66 3.66 2.19 -16.47
N TYR A 67 4.43 1.15 -16.17
CA TYR A 67 4.29 0.25 -15.02
C TYR A 67 5.65 0.03 -14.37
N PHE A 68 5.70 -0.51 -13.15
CA PHE A 68 6.95 -0.62 -12.39
C PHE A 68 8.04 -1.42 -13.12
N ALA A 69 7.65 -2.50 -13.81
CA ALA A 69 8.54 -3.35 -14.61
C ALA A 69 8.48 -3.05 -16.12
N GLY A 70 8.03 -1.86 -16.53
CA GLY A 70 7.77 -1.49 -17.93
C GLY A 70 6.43 -2.03 -18.44
N GLU A 71 6.14 -3.30 -18.16
CA GLU A 71 4.82 -3.93 -18.38
C GLU A 71 4.09 -4.27 -17.07
N TYR A 72 2.77 -4.44 -17.17
CA TYR A 72 1.92 -4.75 -16.01
C TYR A 72 2.28 -6.12 -15.42
N SER A 73 2.63 -6.13 -14.14
CA SER A 73 3.22 -7.30 -13.49
C SER A 73 2.65 -7.55 -12.09
N ILE A 74 3.15 -8.59 -11.42
CA ILE A 74 2.77 -8.87 -10.02
C ILE A 74 3.25 -7.77 -9.06
N ALA A 75 4.26 -6.97 -9.44
CA ALA A 75 4.68 -5.83 -8.63
C ALA A 75 3.58 -4.77 -8.57
N ASP A 76 2.96 -4.44 -9.72
CA ASP A 76 1.83 -3.51 -9.78
C ASP A 76 0.63 -4.04 -8.99
N MET A 77 0.33 -5.34 -9.14
CA MET A 77 -0.74 -6.02 -8.39
C MET A 77 -0.51 -5.98 -6.88
N ALA A 78 0.74 -6.09 -6.43
CA ALA A 78 1.09 -6.07 -5.01
C ALA A 78 1.07 -4.66 -4.43
N ILE A 79 1.48 -3.64 -5.20
CA ILE A 79 1.55 -2.25 -4.76
C ILE A 79 0.16 -1.60 -4.77
N PHE A 80 -0.64 -1.83 -5.82
CA PHE A 80 -1.91 -1.13 -6.04
C PHE A 80 -2.89 -1.17 -4.85
N PRO A 81 -3.13 -2.31 -4.17
CA PRO A 81 -4.04 -2.33 -3.03
C PRO A 81 -3.62 -1.36 -1.90
N TRP A 82 -2.32 -1.15 -1.71
CA TRP A 82 -1.79 -0.27 -0.68
C TRP A 82 -1.95 1.21 -1.02
N THR A 83 -2.05 1.58 -2.29
CA THR A 83 -2.22 2.98 -2.71
C THR A 83 -3.68 3.43 -2.68
N ARG A 84 -4.66 2.52 -2.59
CA ARG A 84 -6.09 2.86 -2.58
C ARG A 84 -6.54 3.69 -1.37
N SER A 85 -5.80 3.63 -0.27
CA SER A 85 -6.08 4.39 0.96
C SER A 85 -5.06 5.52 1.18
N TYR A 86 -4.57 6.15 0.11
CA TYR A 86 -3.53 7.17 0.18
C TYR A 86 -3.88 8.34 1.14
N ALA A 87 -5.14 8.81 1.15
CA ALA A 87 -5.57 9.90 2.03
C ALA A 87 -5.44 9.53 3.52
N ASN A 88 -5.74 8.27 3.86
CA ASN A 88 -5.56 7.72 5.20
C ASN A 88 -4.09 7.67 5.63
N GLN A 89 -3.16 7.64 4.67
CA GLN A 89 -1.71 7.66 4.88
C GLN A 89 -1.16 9.09 4.98
N GLY A 90 -2.00 10.12 4.85
CA GLY A 90 -1.58 11.53 4.84
C GLY A 90 -0.94 11.96 3.52
N ILE A 91 -1.31 11.29 2.43
CA ILE A 91 -0.85 11.57 1.08
C ILE A 91 -1.92 12.36 0.32
N ASP A 92 -1.51 13.40 -0.40
CA ASP A 92 -2.30 14.03 -1.45
C ASP A 92 -1.86 13.46 -2.81
N MET A 93 -2.78 12.87 -3.55
CA MET A 93 -2.49 12.28 -4.86
C MET A 93 -2.19 13.36 -5.93
N ALA A 94 -2.58 14.61 -5.69
CA ALA A 94 -2.24 15.72 -6.58
C ALA A 94 -0.73 15.96 -6.70
N ASP A 95 0.04 15.63 -5.66
CA ASP A 95 1.51 15.76 -5.64
C ASP A 95 2.22 14.68 -6.49
N PHE A 96 1.51 13.63 -6.93
CA PHE A 96 2.09 12.46 -7.59
C PHE A 96 1.35 12.13 -8.91
N PRO A 97 1.48 12.97 -9.95
CA PRO A 97 0.70 12.84 -11.18
C PRO A 97 0.99 11.56 -11.97
N ASN A 98 2.23 11.07 -12.00
CA ASN A 98 2.55 9.82 -12.71
C ASN A 98 1.99 8.60 -11.97
N LEU A 99 2.03 8.63 -10.64
CA LEU A 99 1.40 7.63 -9.79
C LEU A 99 -0.12 7.67 -9.94
N LYS A 100 -0.73 8.86 -9.98
CA LYS A 100 -2.16 9.00 -10.22
C LYS A 100 -2.57 8.39 -11.57
N ARG A 101 -1.83 8.68 -12.64
CA ARG A 101 -2.07 8.08 -13.97
C ARG A 101 -2.02 6.55 -13.91
N TRP A 102 -1.00 6.00 -13.26
CA TRP A 102 -0.87 4.54 -13.06
C TRP A 102 -2.02 3.96 -12.22
N PHE A 103 -2.41 4.65 -11.15
CA PHE A 103 -3.51 4.27 -10.27
C PHE A 103 -4.82 4.18 -11.04
N ASP A 104 -5.18 5.25 -11.76
CA ASP A 104 -6.43 5.33 -12.54
C ASP A 104 -6.47 4.24 -13.62
N ALA A 105 -5.33 3.97 -14.27
CA ALA A 105 -5.23 2.92 -15.28
C ALA A 105 -5.46 1.51 -14.71
N ILE A 106 -5.00 1.23 -13.49
CA ILE A 106 -5.21 -0.07 -12.84
C ILE A 106 -6.62 -0.17 -12.26
N ASP A 107 -7.15 0.88 -11.63
CA ASP A 107 -8.50 0.91 -11.08
C ASP A 107 -9.58 0.73 -12.17
N ALA A 108 -9.30 1.19 -13.39
CA ALA A 108 -10.16 0.99 -14.54
C ALA A 108 -10.28 -0.49 -14.99
N ARG A 109 -9.35 -1.38 -14.59
CA ARG A 109 -9.31 -2.76 -15.09
C ARG A 109 -10.52 -3.57 -14.58
N PRO A 110 -11.24 -4.31 -15.45
CA PRO A 110 -12.42 -5.09 -15.06
C PRO A 110 -12.16 -6.09 -13.92
N ALA A 111 -11.01 -6.76 -13.93
CA ALA A 111 -10.62 -7.70 -12.88
C ALA A 111 -10.39 -7.01 -11.52
N VAL A 112 -9.83 -5.80 -11.54
CA VAL A 112 -9.59 -5.00 -10.34
C VAL A 112 -10.93 -4.53 -9.76
N LYS A 113 -11.82 -3.97 -10.60
CA LYS A 113 -13.18 -3.59 -10.17
C LYS A 113 -13.93 -4.74 -9.52
N ARG A 114 -13.89 -5.92 -10.13
CA ARG A 114 -14.51 -7.15 -9.56
C ARG A 114 -13.90 -7.52 -8.21
N ALA A 115 -12.57 -7.52 -8.09
CA ALA A 115 -11.90 -7.85 -6.84
C ALA A 115 -12.24 -6.85 -5.72
N VAL A 116 -12.25 -5.56 -6.03
CA VAL A 116 -12.62 -4.48 -5.11
C VAL A 116 -14.07 -4.63 -4.64
N GLN A 117 -14.99 -4.96 -5.55
CA GLN A 117 -16.39 -5.20 -5.21
C GLN A 117 -16.53 -6.37 -4.23
N ILE A 118 -15.87 -7.50 -4.50
CA ILE A 118 -15.89 -8.67 -3.61
C ILE A 118 -15.35 -8.30 -2.22
N LEU A 119 -14.27 -7.51 -2.14
CA LEU A 119 -13.71 -7.06 -0.87
C LEU A 119 -14.69 -6.15 -0.11
N ALA A 120 -15.42 -5.27 -0.82
CA ALA A 120 -16.42 -4.40 -0.22
C ALA A 120 -17.60 -5.21 0.35
N GLU A 121 -18.11 -6.18 -0.42
CA GLU A 121 -19.20 -7.08 -0.01
C GLU A 121 -18.84 -7.94 1.21
N ARG A 122 -17.57 -8.34 1.32
CA ARG A 122 -17.08 -9.18 2.44
C ARG A 122 -16.59 -8.38 3.65
N ARG A 123 -16.51 -7.05 3.55
CA ARG A 123 -15.97 -6.21 4.62
C ARG A 123 -16.94 -6.22 5.80
N LYS A 124 -16.46 -6.68 6.95
CA LYS A 124 -17.16 -6.58 8.24
C LYS A 124 -16.39 -5.62 9.15
N PRO A 125 -17.08 -4.73 9.89
CA PRO A 125 -16.41 -3.95 10.92
C PRO A 125 -15.84 -4.90 11.97
N MET A 126 -14.60 -4.62 12.41
CA MET A 126 -13.97 -5.42 13.46
C MET A 126 -14.68 -5.19 14.79
N ASP A 127 -15.03 -6.26 15.47
CA ASP A 127 -15.51 -6.20 16.85
C ASP A 127 -14.36 -5.90 17.84
N ASP A 128 -14.71 -5.61 19.09
CA ASP A 128 -13.71 -5.23 20.10
C ASP A 128 -12.79 -6.40 20.48
N LYS A 129 -13.26 -7.65 20.33
CA LYS A 129 -12.45 -8.84 20.56
C LYS A 129 -11.40 -9.01 19.46
N GLU A 130 -11.79 -8.83 18.20
CA GLU A 130 -10.92 -8.85 17.02
C GLU A 130 -9.87 -7.74 17.10
N LYS A 131 -10.26 -6.52 17.51
CA LYS A 131 -9.32 -5.42 17.78
C LYS A 131 -8.32 -5.77 18.88
N ALA A 132 -8.80 -6.30 20.01
CA ALA A 132 -7.96 -6.68 21.14
C ALA A 132 -6.95 -7.79 20.76
N THR A 133 -7.35 -8.74 19.92
CA THR A 133 -6.45 -9.75 19.37
C THR A 133 -5.43 -9.14 18.40
N LEU A 134 -5.88 -8.30 17.47
CA LEU A 134 -5.02 -7.72 16.43
C LEU A 134 -3.94 -6.78 17.01
N PHE A 135 -4.27 -6.02 18.05
CA PHE A 135 -3.37 -5.06 18.68
C PHE A 135 -2.73 -5.59 19.98
N GLY A 136 -2.78 -6.90 20.21
CA GLY A 136 -1.93 -7.57 21.20
C GLY A 136 -2.36 -7.43 22.66
N ALA A 137 -3.54 -6.88 22.96
CA ALA A 137 -4.01 -6.67 24.35
C ALA A 137 -4.10 -7.98 25.16
N LYS A 138 -4.23 -9.13 24.49
CA LYS A 138 -4.25 -10.47 25.11
C LYS A 138 -3.10 -11.38 24.67
N GLN A 139 -2.23 -10.91 23.77
CA GLN A 139 -1.22 -11.77 23.13
C GLN A 139 -0.07 -12.14 24.07
N TYR A 140 0.16 -11.32 25.11
CA TYR A 140 1.20 -11.52 26.12
C TYR A 140 0.64 -11.84 27.52
N ALA A 141 -0.67 -12.04 27.65
CA ALA A 141 -1.24 -12.52 28.89
C ALA A 141 -0.75 -13.96 29.13
N GLN A 142 -0.11 -14.22 30.28
CA GLN A 142 0.25 -15.59 30.66
C GLN A 142 -0.99 -16.48 30.65
N ARG A 143 -0.86 -17.66 30.04
CA ARG A 143 -1.89 -18.71 30.04
C ARG A 143 -2.05 -19.29 31.43
#